data_AF-A0A1G3TKW4-F1
#
_entry.id   AF-A0A1G3TKW4-F1
#
_cell.length_a   1.000
_cell.length_b   1.000
_cell.length_c   1.000
_cell.angle_alpha   90.00
_cell.angle_beta   90.00
_cell.angle_gamma   90.00
#
_symmetry.space_group_name_H-M   'P 1'
#
loop_
_entity.id
_entity.type
_entity.pdbx_description
1 polymer ?
#
loop_
_entity_poly.entity_id
_entity_poly.type
_entity_poly.pdbx_seq_one_letter_code
_entity_poly.pdbx_strand_id
1 'polypeptide(L)'
;MSDTTTILPISSETIVDLTSENTLTTDSNAVATTTEIAVADLYSNYLYREADEEGLNYWTEQIDAGTMTLAEATQSFVESEEFSGSVEPIARLYYSLLNRIPDQAGLEYWISEHRHGKELEEIADSFLQAEETQAVYSTSLDDTSFVTSLYSNFLGREIVESDEVDYWTSQLQSGMSRAELVYQFSESEENILQTSSDVETTLLYHGVLGRQPTEDELSITERAVSAADLIEELFAEAGLDDIDVTVNIPAGLEGKSPHGLDEHLPSGWFKLDSSDDNDAEEDTDLVDESDNTVEDSTVLSDTTTDADIVGINVTATTDYLLIA
;
A
#
# COMPACT_ATOMS: atom_id res chain seq x y z
N MET A 1 -25.42 -40.42 49.47
CA MET A 1 -25.67 -38.97 49.46
C MET A 1 -25.26 -38.51 48.09
N SER A 2 -26.26 -38.34 47.22
CA SER A 2 -26.10 -37.96 45.82
C SER A 2 -26.08 -36.44 45.75
N ASP A 3 -24.98 -35.86 45.31
CA ASP A 3 -24.94 -34.46 44.89
C ASP A 3 -25.26 -34.39 43.40
N THR A 4 -26.44 -33.85 43.11
CA THR A 4 -26.92 -33.58 41.76
C THR A 4 -26.58 -32.14 41.43
N THR A 5 -25.49 -31.93 40.68
CA THR A 5 -25.21 -30.63 40.05
C THR A 5 -26.15 -30.46 38.86
N THR A 6 -27.12 -29.58 39.02
CA THR A 6 -28.02 -29.11 37.96
C THR A 6 -27.22 -28.31 36.93
N ILE A 7 -27.09 -28.85 35.70
CA ILE A 7 -26.60 -28.10 34.54
C ILE A 7 -27.79 -27.35 33.95
N LEU A 8 -27.70 -26.02 33.91
CA LEU A 8 -28.63 -25.15 33.19
C LEU A 8 -28.34 -25.25 31.68
N PRO A 9 -29.36 -25.29 30.80
CA PRO A 9 -29.13 -25.32 29.36
C PRO A 9 -28.61 -23.96 28.88
N ILE A 10 -27.50 -23.97 28.15
CA ILE A 10 -27.00 -22.84 27.36
C ILE A 10 -27.99 -22.55 26.23
N SER A 11 -28.47 -21.31 26.14
CA SER A 11 -29.31 -20.82 25.05
C SER A 11 -28.47 -20.67 23.77
N SER A 12 -28.99 -21.23 22.69
CA SER A 12 -28.49 -21.07 21.33
C SER A 12 -28.86 -19.67 20.83
N GLU A 13 -27.91 -18.74 20.77
CA GLU A 13 -28.05 -17.46 20.07
C GLU A 13 -27.27 -17.56 18.75
N THR A 14 -27.99 -17.87 17.66
CA THR A 14 -28.44 -16.93 16.61
C THR A 14 -27.42 -16.90 15.47
N ILE A 15 -27.58 -17.85 14.55
CA ILE A 15 -27.05 -17.76 13.18
C ILE A 15 -27.88 -16.68 12.48
N VAL A 16 -27.24 -15.61 12.03
CA VAL A 16 -27.91 -14.56 11.25
C VAL A 16 -28.04 -15.07 9.81
N ASP A 17 -29.29 -15.33 9.42
CA ASP A 17 -29.72 -15.72 8.07
C ASP A 17 -29.87 -14.44 7.22
N LEU A 18 -29.02 -14.28 6.20
CA LEU A 18 -28.93 -13.08 5.36
C LEU A 18 -29.95 -13.06 4.19
N THR A 19 -31.14 -13.66 4.33
CA THR A 19 -32.08 -13.79 3.18
C THR A 19 -33.48 -13.19 3.36
N SER A 20 -33.69 -12.20 4.22
CA SER A 20 -34.99 -11.51 4.29
C SER A 20 -34.91 -10.02 3.97
N GLU A 21 -35.47 -9.67 2.80
CA GLU A 21 -35.87 -8.32 2.39
C GLU A 21 -36.54 -7.55 3.55
N ASN A 22 -35.89 -6.48 4.00
CA ASN A 22 -36.48 -5.55 4.95
C ASN A 22 -36.84 -4.26 4.24
N THR A 23 -38.08 -4.19 3.74
CA THR A 23 -38.68 -2.94 3.26
C THR A 23 -38.94 -2.02 4.46
N LEU A 24 -38.05 -1.06 4.70
CA LEU A 24 -38.25 0.01 5.68
C LEU A 24 -38.66 1.31 5.00
N THR A 25 -39.72 1.88 5.57
CA THR A 25 -40.42 3.10 5.22
C THR A 25 -39.52 4.33 5.33
N THR A 26 -39.64 5.21 4.33
CA THR A 26 -39.01 6.53 4.20
C THR A 26 -39.13 7.41 5.46
N ASP A 27 -37.99 7.70 6.07
CA ASP A 27 -37.74 8.91 6.86
C ASP A 27 -36.41 9.51 6.39
N SER A 28 -36.30 10.84 6.40
CA SER A 28 -35.26 11.62 5.72
C SER A 28 -33.87 11.41 6.32
N ASN A 29 -33.14 10.37 5.90
CA ASN A 29 -31.70 10.21 6.06
C ASN A 29 -31.18 9.47 4.83
N ALA A 30 -30.20 10.03 4.13
CA ALA A 30 -29.55 9.34 3.02
C ALA A 30 -29.03 7.99 3.52
N VAL A 31 -29.47 6.90 2.89
CA VAL A 31 -28.83 5.60 3.08
C VAL A 31 -27.52 5.72 2.31
N ALA A 32 -26.39 5.71 3.01
CA ALA A 32 -25.07 5.74 2.37
C ALA A 32 -24.98 4.61 1.34
N THR A 33 -24.43 4.90 0.16
CA THR A 33 -24.25 3.88 -0.88
C THR A 33 -23.17 2.88 -0.45
N THR A 34 -23.12 1.71 -1.08
CA THR A 34 -22.03 0.75 -0.86
C THR A 34 -20.66 1.39 -1.13
N THR A 35 -20.57 2.23 -2.17
CA THR A 35 -19.35 2.98 -2.51
C THR A 35 -18.98 4.00 -1.43
N GLU A 36 -19.95 4.77 -0.93
CA GLU A 36 -19.72 5.76 0.14
C GLU A 36 -19.21 5.08 1.43
N ILE A 37 -19.78 3.91 1.78
CA ILE A 37 -19.31 3.11 2.92
C ILE A 37 -17.88 2.63 2.68
N ALA A 38 -17.58 2.07 1.50
CA ALA A 38 -16.24 1.61 1.16
C ALA A 38 -15.19 2.73 1.21
N VAL A 39 -15.51 3.93 0.72
CA VAL A 39 -14.63 5.11 0.82
C VAL A 39 -14.46 5.53 2.27
N ALA A 40 -15.52 5.56 3.09
CA ALA A 40 -15.42 5.87 4.51
C ALA A 40 -14.52 4.86 5.24
N ASP A 41 -14.60 3.58 4.88
CA ASP A 41 -13.72 2.53 5.40
C ASP A 41 -12.26 2.75 5.00
N LEU A 42 -11.96 3.27 3.81
CA LEU A 42 -10.57 3.64 3.44
C LEU A 42 -10.00 4.70 4.39
N TYR A 43 -10.77 5.75 4.70
CA TYR A 43 -10.36 6.78 5.65
C TYR A 43 -10.13 6.20 7.06
N SER A 44 -11.04 5.34 7.52
CA SER A 44 -10.93 4.71 8.83
C SER A 44 -9.73 3.77 8.92
N ASN A 45 -9.54 2.92 7.92
CA ASN A 45 -8.61 1.80 7.97
C ASN A 45 -7.17 2.20 7.61
N TYR A 46 -7.01 3.16 6.70
CA TYR A 46 -5.67 3.61 6.27
C TYR A 46 -5.25 4.92 6.92
N LEU A 47 -6.17 5.87 7.13
CA LEU A 47 -5.82 7.18 7.68
C LEU A 47 -6.20 7.33 9.15
N TYR A 48 -6.91 6.36 9.73
CA TYR A 48 -7.33 6.34 11.14
C TYR A 48 -8.06 7.62 11.55
N ARG A 49 -8.93 8.09 10.64
CA ARG A 49 -9.79 9.26 10.86
C ARG A 49 -11.09 9.13 10.10
N GLU A 50 -12.07 9.95 10.47
CA GLU A 50 -13.27 10.13 9.67
C GLU A 50 -12.97 10.87 8.36
N ALA A 51 -13.68 10.48 7.31
CA ALA A 51 -13.69 11.21 6.06
C ALA A 51 -14.31 12.59 6.28
N ASP A 52 -13.72 13.62 5.66
CA ASP A 52 -14.42 14.89 5.49
C ASP A 52 -15.42 14.81 4.32
N GLU A 53 -16.42 15.69 4.33
CA GLU A 53 -17.51 15.66 3.33
C GLU A 53 -16.99 15.85 1.90
N GLU A 54 -15.95 16.65 1.69
CA GLU A 54 -15.39 16.91 0.36
C GLU A 54 -14.64 15.68 -0.18
N GLY A 55 -13.76 15.10 0.64
CA GLY A 55 -13.03 13.88 0.30
C GLY A 55 -13.96 12.70 0.04
N LEU A 56 -14.93 12.46 0.94
CA LEU A 56 -15.90 11.37 0.78
C LEU A 56 -16.66 11.47 -0.54
N ASN A 57 -17.16 12.66 -0.88
CA ASN A 57 -17.86 12.91 -2.14
C ASN A 57 -16.94 12.71 -3.35
N TYR A 58 -15.72 13.25 -3.31
CA TYR A 58 -14.76 13.15 -4.42
C TYR A 58 -14.48 11.68 -4.81
N TRP A 59 -14.05 10.87 -3.85
CA TRP A 59 -13.69 9.48 -4.11
C TRP A 59 -14.91 8.64 -4.52
N THR A 60 -16.06 8.87 -3.88
CA THR A 60 -17.32 8.18 -4.22
C THR A 60 -17.72 8.46 -5.67
N GLU A 61 -17.65 9.73 -6.10
CA GLU A 61 -17.96 10.11 -7.49
C GLU A 61 -17.01 9.48 -8.51
N GLN A 62 -15.70 9.37 -8.22
CA GLN A 62 -14.76 8.73 -9.13
C GLN A 62 -15.05 7.23 -9.29
N ILE A 63 -15.31 6.54 -8.18
CA ILE A 63 -15.59 5.11 -8.19
C ILE A 63 -16.95 4.82 -8.85
N ASP A 64 -18.00 5.57 -8.50
CA ASP A 64 -19.34 5.42 -9.11
C ASP A 64 -19.35 5.74 -10.61
N ALA A 65 -18.47 6.64 -11.07
CA ALA A 65 -18.30 6.95 -12.49
C ALA A 65 -17.47 5.91 -13.25
N GLY A 66 -16.85 4.95 -12.54
CA GLY A 66 -15.91 3.98 -13.12
C GLY A 66 -14.64 4.62 -13.67
N THR A 67 -14.26 5.81 -13.19
CA THR A 67 -13.00 6.46 -13.57
C THR A 67 -11.82 5.93 -12.79
N MET A 68 -12.08 5.30 -11.63
CA MET A 68 -11.10 4.53 -10.88
C MET A 68 -11.74 3.37 -10.12
N THR A 69 -10.94 2.36 -9.78
CA THR A 69 -11.35 1.24 -8.93
C THR A 69 -11.15 1.57 -7.44
N LEU A 70 -11.77 0.78 -6.56
CA LEU A 70 -11.49 0.88 -5.12
C LEU A 70 -10.03 0.51 -4.78
N ALA A 71 -9.41 -0.39 -5.54
CA ALA A 71 -8.00 -0.75 -5.39
C ALA A 71 -7.07 0.44 -5.75
N GLU A 72 -7.35 1.15 -6.84
CA GLU A 72 -6.61 2.36 -7.22
C GLU A 72 -6.81 3.50 -6.20
N ALA A 73 -8.01 3.64 -5.65
CA ALA A 73 -8.26 4.57 -4.54
C ALA A 73 -7.45 4.18 -3.29
N THR A 74 -7.41 2.89 -2.95
CA THR A 74 -6.60 2.37 -1.83
C THR A 74 -5.12 2.68 -2.02
N GLN A 75 -4.58 2.44 -3.22
CA GLN A 75 -3.21 2.80 -3.55
C GLN A 75 -2.97 4.30 -3.34
N SER A 76 -3.90 5.16 -3.77
CA SER A 76 -3.79 6.61 -3.59
C SER A 76 -3.77 7.04 -2.12
N PHE A 77 -4.45 6.31 -1.23
CA PHE A 77 -4.43 6.58 0.21
C PHE A 77 -3.10 6.19 0.83
N VAL A 78 -2.56 5.01 0.48
CA VAL A 78 -1.28 4.50 0.99
C VAL A 78 -0.10 5.37 0.51
N GLU A 79 -0.15 5.86 -0.73
CA GLU A 79 0.89 6.75 -1.29
C GLU A 79 0.79 8.21 -0.79
N SER A 80 -0.19 8.54 0.05
CA SER A 80 -0.43 9.92 0.48
C SER A 80 0.59 10.42 1.52
N GLU A 81 0.83 11.73 1.52
CA GLU A 81 1.62 12.39 2.58
C GLU A 81 0.99 12.22 3.96
N GLU A 82 -0.35 12.09 4.02
CA GLU A 82 -1.06 11.90 5.28
C GLU A 82 -0.75 10.53 5.90
N PHE A 83 -0.75 9.49 5.06
CA PHE A 83 -0.42 8.13 5.47
C PHE A 83 1.04 8.01 5.89
N SER A 84 1.97 8.45 5.03
CA SER A 84 3.41 8.42 5.33
C SER A 84 3.82 9.30 6.50
N GLY A 85 3.08 10.39 6.78
CA GLY A 85 3.34 11.27 7.92
C GLY A 85 2.72 10.82 9.24
N SER A 86 1.58 10.11 9.22
CA SER A 86 0.81 9.83 10.44
C SER A 86 0.77 8.36 10.86
N VAL A 87 0.98 7.43 9.92
CA VAL A 87 0.72 5.99 10.09
C VAL A 87 2.00 5.19 10.02
N GLU A 88 2.76 5.33 8.93
CA GLU A 88 4.02 4.61 8.74
C GLU A 88 5.05 4.81 9.87
N PRO A 89 5.26 6.02 10.43
CA PRO A 89 6.26 6.22 11.48
C PRO A 89 5.92 5.43 12.75
N ILE A 90 4.63 5.23 13.04
CA ILE A 90 4.18 4.44 14.19
C ILE A 90 4.49 2.97 13.96
N ALA A 91 4.10 2.41 12.80
CA ALA A 91 4.40 1.02 12.45
C ALA A 91 5.92 0.76 12.43
N ARG A 92 6.71 1.71 11.93
CA ARG A 92 8.17 1.63 11.92
C ARG A 92 8.77 1.58 13.32
N LEU A 93 8.26 2.36 14.29
CA LEU A 93 8.69 2.23 15.69
C LEU A 93 8.42 0.83 16.28
N TYR A 94 7.32 0.17 15.91
CA TYR A 94 7.07 -1.23 16.33
C TYR A 94 8.13 -2.18 15.79
N TYR A 95 8.42 -2.11 14.49
CA TYR A 95 9.43 -2.96 13.87
C TYR A 95 10.82 -2.70 14.46
N SER A 96 11.21 -1.45 14.59
CA SER A 96 12.59 -1.12 14.94
C SER A 96 12.89 -1.22 16.45
N LEU A 97 11.95 -0.85 17.34
CA LEU A 97 12.17 -0.93 18.80
C LEU A 97 11.73 -2.25 19.40
N LEU A 98 10.58 -2.77 18.98
CA LEU A 98 9.94 -3.92 19.59
C LEU A 98 10.24 -5.22 18.82
N ASN A 99 10.76 -5.10 17.59
CA ASN A 99 11.04 -6.23 16.71
C ASN A 99 9.83 -7.16 16.57
N ARG A 100 8.66 -6.55 16.36
CA ARG A 100 7.39 -7.28 16.21
C ARG A 100 6.45 -6.55 15.26
N ILE A 101 5.56 -7.34 14.66
CA ILE A 101 4.41 -6.82 13.92
C ILE A 101 3.50 -6.05 14.89
N PRO A 102 3.08 -4.82 14.57
CA PRO A 102 2.11 -4.09 15.37
C PRO A 102 0.78 -4.85 15.40
N ASP A 103 0.25 -5.04 16.61
CA ASP A 103 -1.14 -5.47 16.78
C ASP A 103 -2.07 -4.30 16.45
N GLN A 104 -3.25 -4.62 15.90
CA GLN A 104 -4.17 -3.61 15.37
C GLN A 104 -4.58 -2.57 16.43
N ALA A 105 -4.96 -3.04 17.63
CA ALA A 105 -5.43 -2.15 18.70
C ALA A 105 -4.32 -1.21 19.20
N GLY A 106 -3.09 -1.71 19.33
CA GLY A 106 -1.93 -0.90 19.68
C GLY A 106 -1.56 0.11 18.59
N LEU A 107 -1.65 -0.28 17.32
CA LEU A 107 -1.39 0.60 16.19
C LEU A 107 -2.41 1.75 16.12
N GLU A 108 -3.71 1.42 16.16
CA GLU A 108 -4.82 2.37 16.22
C GLU A 108 -4.65 3.39 17.35
N TYR A 109 -4.29 2.91 18.55
CA TYR A 109 -4.09 3.76 19.71
C TYR A 109 -2.98 4.81 19.46
N TRP A 110 -1.80 4.39 19.03
CA TRP A 110 -0.67 5.31 18.86
C TRP A 110 -0.83 6.25 17.67
N ILE A 111 -1.45 5.80 16.58
CA ILE A 111 -1.80 6.68 15.46
C ILE A 111 -2.79 7.74 15.94
N SER A 112 -3.84 7.34 16.67
CA SER A 112 -4.79 8.29 17.24
C SER A 112 -4.10 9.31 18.16
N GLU A 113 -3.21 8.88 19.07
CA GLU A 113 -2.46 9.80 19.92
C GLU A 113 -1.60 10.77 19.10
N HIS A 114 -0.92 10.29 18.06
CA HIS A 114 -0.10 11.11 17.18
C HIS A 114 -0.92 12.16 16.44
N ARG A 115 -2.07 11.75 15.88
CA ARG A 115 -3.01 12.65 15.20
C ARG A 115 -3.62 13.70 16.13
N HIS A 116 -3.72 13.40 17.44
CA HIS A 116 -4.14 14.37 18.46
C HIS A 116 -2.99 15.24 19.00
N GLY A 117 -1.82 15.20 18.36
CA GLY A 117 -0.71 16.12 18.58
C GLY A 117 0.36 15.59 19.52
N LYS A 118 0.34 14.31 19.90
CA LYS A 118 1.49 13.68 20.56
C LYS A 118 2.63 13.56 19.56
N GLU A 119 3.81 14.04 19.92
CA GLU A 119 4.98 13.99 19.02
C GLU A 119 5.55 12.57 18.94
N LEU A 120 6.19 12.21 17.82
CA LEU A 120 6.81 10.90 17.65
C LEU A 120 7.89 10.62 18.70
N GLU A 121 8.60 11.66 19.18
CA GLU A 121 9.55 11.52 20.29
C GLU A 121 8.84 11.04 21.57
N GLU A 122 7.67 11.57 21.90
CA GLU A 122 6.91 11.17 23.09
C GLU A 122 6.37 9.73 22.98
N ILE A 123 6.06 9.30 21.76
CA ILE A 123 5.66 7.91 21.47
C ILE A 123 6.87 6.99 21.61
N ALA A 124 8.02 7.37 21.05
CA ALA A 124 9.28 6.65 21.20
C ALA A 124 9.70 6.51 22.67
N ASP A 125 9.53 7.55 23.49
CA ASP A 125 9.76 7.45 24.95
C ASP A 125 8.83 6.42 25.58
N SER A 126 7.54 6.44 25.22
CA SER A 126 6.56 5.48 25.74
C SER A 126 6.92 4.03 25.38
N PHE A 127 7.40 3.79 24.16
CA PHE A 127 7.87 2.48 23.71
C PHE A 127 9.14 2.07 24.46
N LEU A 128 10.09 2.98 24.66
CA LEU A 128 11.29 2.72 25.46
C LEU A 128 10.96 2.32 26.89
N GLN A 129 9.91 2.86 27.50
CA GLN A 129 9.48 2.49 28.86
C GLN A 129 8.71 1.16 28.94
N ALA A 130 8.31 0.57 27.81
CA ALA A 130 7.61 -0.71 27.80
C ALA A 130 8.49 -1.82 28.39
N GLU A 131 7.88 -2.77 29.09
CA GLU A 131 8.59 -3.84 29.81
C GLU A 131 9.47 -4.68 28.86
N GLU A 132 8.96 -4.98 27.65
CA GLU A 132 9.70 -5.71 26.63
C GLU A 132 10.93 -4.94 26.12
N THR A 133 10.77 -3.64 25.86
CA THR A 133 11.87 -2.78 25.41
C THR A 133 12.90 -2.60 26.51
N GLN A 134 12.49 -2.49 27.78
CA GLN A 134 13.41 -2.39 28.92
C GLN A 134 14.24 -3.66 29.14
N ALA A 135 13.81 -4.82 28.63
CA ALA A 135 14.62 -6.04 28.65
C ALA A 135 15.83 -5.96 27.70
N VAL A 136 15.73 -5.16 26.63
CA VAL A 136 16.81 -4.95 25.63
C VAL A 136 17.55 -3.63 25.91
N TYR A 137 16.80 -2.55 26.10
CA TYR A 137 17.25 -1.17 26.24
C TYR A 137 17.05 -0.66 27.67
N SER A 138 17.57 -1.39 28.66
CA SER A 138 17.42 -1.03 30.07
C SER A 138 17.87 0.40 30.37
N THR A 139 17.12 1.11 31.21
CA THR A 139 17.52 2.41 31.81
C THR A 139 18.87 2.39 32.52
N SER A 140 19.40 1.21 32.87
CA SER A 140 20.72 1.04 33.48
C SER A 140 21.89 0.96 32.50
N LEU A 141 21.62 0.80 31.20
CA LEU A 141 22.66 0.83 30.16
C LEU A 141 23.34 2.19 30.16
N ASP A 142 24.66 2.22 30.01
CA ASP A 142 25.36 3.47 29.67
C ASP A 142 25.06 3.89 28.22
N ASP A 143 25.35 5.14 27.90
CA ASP A 143 25.00 5.74 26.61
C ASP A 143 25.69 5.06 25.43
N THR A 144 26.96 4.68 25.59
CA THR A 144 27.70 3.95 24.55
C THR A 144 27.04 2.60 24.27
N SER A 145 26.71 1.83 25.31
CA SER A 145 26.05 0.54 25.18
C SER A 145 24.65 0.67 24.59
N PHE A 146 23.92 1.73 24.96
CA PHE A 146 22.61 2.04 24.38
C PHE A 146 22.72 2.32 22.87
N VAL A 147 23.62 3.22 22.46
CA VAL A 147 23.86 3.55 21.04
C VAL A 147 24.28 2.32 20.25
N THR A 148 25.23 1.52 20.77
CA THR A 148 25.65 0.26 20.11
C THR A 148 24.48 -0.71 19.94
N SER A 149 23.60 -0.81 20.95
CA SER A 149 22.42 -1.69 20.88
C SER A 149 21.40 -1.22 19.84
N LEU A 150 21.25 0.10 19.64
CA LEU A 150 20.41 0.61 18.55
C LEU A 150 20.96 0.14 17.21
N TYR A 151 22.24 0.33 16.91
CA TYR A 151 22.79 -0.16 15.64
C TYR A 151 22.60 -1.67 15.43
N SER A 152 22.83 -2.50 16.45
CA SER A 152 22.74 -3.95 16.30
C SER A 152 21.30 -4.46 16.19
N ASN A 153 20.41 -3.99 17.06
CA ASN A 153 19.07 -4.57 17.21
C ASN A 153 18.00 -3.81 16.43
N PHE A 154 18.18 -2.50 16.28
CA PHE A 154 17.24 -1.61 15.58
C PHE A 154 17.56 -1.58 14.08
N LEU A 155 18.83 -1.38 13.72
CA LEU A 155 19.27 -1.28 12.32
C LEU A 155 19.87 -2.58 11.76
N GLY A 156 19.97 -3.64 12.56
CA GLY A 156 20.56 -4.91 12.13
C GLY A 156 22.06 -4.83 11.74
N ARG A 157 22.77 -3.77 12.15
CA ARG A 157 24.17 -3.51 11.82
C ARG A 157 25.11 -4.05 12.90
N GLU A 158 25.70 -5.21 12.64
CA GLU A 158 26.69 -5.82 13.55
C GLU A 158 28.04 -5.09 13.57
N ILE A 159 28.41 -4.40 12.48
CA ILE A 159 29.66 -3.64 12.36
C ILE A 159 29.33 -2.16 12.21
N VAL A 160 29.82 -1.36 13.17
CA VAL A 160 29.58 0.08 13.25
C VAL A 160 30.93 0.77 13.41
N GLU A 161 31.12 1.88 12.72
CA GLU A 161 32.35 2.65 12.84
C GLU A 161 32.38 3.34 14.22
N SER A 162 33.55 3.35 14.88
CA SER A 162 33.65 3.91 16.24
C SER A 162 33.24 5.37 16.32
N ASP A 163 33.50 6.14 15.26
CA ASP A 163 33.20 7.57 15.20
C ASP A 163 31.68 7.85 15.20
N GLU A 164 30.86 6.93 14.64
CA GLU A 164 29.39 7.04 14.68
C GLU A 164 28.87 6.86 16.11
N VAL A 165 29.38 5.86 16.82
CA VAL A 165 29.02 5.59 18.22
C VAL A 165 29.45 6.74 19.12
N ASP A 166 30.66 7.27 18.92
CA ASP A 166 31.19 8.39 19.68
C ASP A 166 30.36 9.67 19.46
N TYR A 167 29.93 9.92 18.22
CA TYR A 167 29.08 11.07 17.89
C TYR A 167 27.77 11.02 18.68
N TRP A 168 27.00 9.95 18.59
CA TRP A 168 25.70 9.85 19.27
C TRP A 168 25.84 9.80 20.79
N THR A 169 26.87 9.12 21.29
CA THR A 169 27.20 9.13 22.73
C THR A 169 27.45 10.58 23.21
N SER A 170 28.15 11.40 22.42
CA SER A 170 28.39 12.80 22.77
C SER A 170 27.11 13.65 22.75
N GLN A 171 26.14 13.33 21.88
CA GLN A 171 24.83 14.02 21.85
C GLN A 171 24.03 13.73 23.12
N LEU A 172 23.96 12.45 23.53
CA LEU A 172 23.29 12.04 24.78
C LEU A 172 23.93 12.73 26.00
N GLN A 173 25.26 12.75 26.07
CA GLN A 173 26.00 13.45 27.13
C GLN A 173 25.79 14.97 27.13
N SER A 174 25.44 15.55 25.97
CA SER A 174 25.15 16.97 25.81
C SER A 174 23.68 17.32 26.12
N GLY A 175 22.85 16.33 26.48
CA GLY A 175 21.49 16.52 26.93
C GLY A 175 20.39 16.07 25.95
N MET A 176 20.76 15.46 24.82
CA MET A 176 19.79 14.76 23.96
C MET A 176 19.11 13.64 24.76
N SER A 177 17.80 13.49 24.61
CA SER A 177 17.05 12.40 25.24
C SER A 177 17.30 11.09 24.46
N ARG A 178 17.14 9.94 25.12
CA ARG A 178 17.17 8.64 24.41
C ARG A 178 16.01 8.48 23.44
N ALA A 179 14.87 9.10 23.74
CA ALA A 179 13.70 9.10 22.89
C ALA A 179 13.94 9.90 21.60
N GLU A 180 14.56 11.07 21.69
CA GLU A 180 15.01 11.89 20.55
C GLU A 180 15.96 11.09 19.66
N LEU A 181 16.95 10.41 20.26
CA LEU A 181 17.88 9.57 19.50
C LEU A 181 17.16 8.43 18.76
N VAL A 182 16.24 7.74 19.44
CA VAL A 182 15.44 6.67 18.85
C VAL A 182 14.56 7.17 17.72
N TYR A 183 13.91 8.32 17.90
CA TYR A 183 13.15 8.98 16.86
C TYR A 183 14.03 9.29 15.63
N GLN A 184 15.23 9.86 15.84
CA GLN A 184 16.15 10.14 14.73
C GLN A 184 16.65 8.87 14.02
N PHE A 185 16.84 7.77 14.76
CA PHE A 185 17.17 6.47 14.16
C PHE A 185 15.98 5.90 13.38
N SER A 186 14.76 5.98 13.92
CA SER A 186 13.52 5.54 13.29
C SER A 186 13.32 6.20 11.93
N GLU A 187 13.48 7.52 11.87
CA GLU A 187 13.23 8.31 10.67
C GLU A 187 14.50 8.54 9.82
N SER A 188 15.57 7.79 10.10
CA SER A 188 16.74 7.76 9.22
C SER A 188 16.38 7.06 7.90
N GLU A 189 16.97 7.53 6.80
CA GLU A 189 16.78 6.92 5.47
C GLU A 189 17.10 5.42 5.48
N GLU A 190 18.13 5.02 6.23
CA GLU A 190 18.51 3.62 6.42
C GLU A 190 17.39 2.80 7.03
N ASN A 191 16.79 3.25 8.14
CA ASN A 191 15.73 2.51 8.81
C ASN A 191 14.42 2.52 8.03
N ILE A 192 14.08 3.63 7.37
CA ILE A 192 12.90 3.72 6.50
C ILE A 192 13.02 2.69 5.37
N LEU A 193 14.17 2.62 4.70
CA LEU A 193 14.41 1.64 3.64
C LEU A 193 14.43 0.19 4.16
N GLN A 194 14.96 -0.02 5.37
CA GLN A 194 15.02 -1.36 5.98
C GLN A 194 13.62 -1.89 6.35
N THR A 195 12.73 -1.02 6.80
CA THR A 195 11.41 -1.41 7.33
C THR A 195 10.26 -1.21 6.34
N SER A 196 10.47 -0.54 5.21
CA SER A 196 9.41 -0.13 4.28
C SER A 196 8.53 -1.30 3.82
N SER A 197 9.12 -2.42 3.40
CA SER A 197 8.38 -3.59 2.91
C SER A 197 7.47 -4.19 4.00
N ASP A 198 7.99 -4.34 5.22
CA ASP A 198 7.25 -4.92 6.34
C ASP A 198 6.15 -3.97 6.84
N VAL A 199 6.44 -2.67 6.87
CA VAL A 199 5.48 -1.61 7.21
C VAL A 199 4.34 -1.57 6.19
N GLU A 200 4.67 -1.47 4.89
CA GLU A 200 3.68 -1.41 3.82
C GLU A 200 2.80 -2.67 3.81
N THR A 201 3.41 -3.85 3.83
CA THR A 201 2.67 -5.12 3.86
C THR A 201 1.73 -5.18 5.07
N THR A 202 2.23 -4.87 6.26
CA THR A 202 1.42 -4.92 7.47
C THR A 202 0.25 -3.96 7.44
N LEU A 203 0.45 -2.74 6.97
CA LEU A 203 -0.61 -1.74 6.89
C LEU A 203 -1.65 -2.09 5.82
N LEU A 204 -1.25 -2.72 4.72
CA LEU A 204 -2.17 -3.26 3.73
C LEU A 204 -3.02 -4.42 4.29
N TYR A 205 -2.41 -5.36 5.01
CA TYR A 205 -3.14 -6.45 5.65
C TYR A 205 -4.13 -5.96 6.72
N HIS A 206 -3.72 -5.00 7.56
CA HIS A 206 -4.63 -4.38 8.52
C HIS A 206 -5.77 -3.64 7.80
N GLY A 207 -5.44 -2.90 6.75
CA GLY A 207 -6.41 -2.06 6.04
C GLY A 207 -7.48 -2.84 5.27
N VAL A 208 -7.08 -3.92 4.58
CA VAL A 208 -8.00 -4.74 3.76
C VAL A 208 -8.65 -5.86 4.58
N LEU A 209 -7.86 -6.59 5.38
CA LEU A 209 -8.32 -7.82 6.03
C LEU A 209 -8.60 -7.66 7.53
N GLY A 210 -8.28 -6.52 8.14
CA GLY A 210 -8.47 -6.29 9.58
C GLY A 210 -7.68 -7.28 10.45
N ARG A 211 -6.53 -7.74 9.96
CA ARG A 211 -5.64 -8.65 10.68
C ARG A 211 -4.19 -8.34 10.36
N GLN A 212 -3.31 -8.70 11.28
CA GLN A 212 -1.87 -8.72 10.99
C GLN A 212 -1.53 -9.80 9.96
N PRO A 213 -0.47 -9.60 9.14
CA PRO A 213 0.10 -10.68 8.35
C PRO A 213 0.70 -11.75 9.25
N THR A 214 0.76 -12.97 8.73
CA THR A 214 1.54 -14.07 9.28
C THR A 214 3.02 -13.89 8.92
N GLU A 215 3.90 -14.59 9.62
CA GLU A 215 5.34 -14.58 9.31
C GLU A 215 5.62 -15.05 7.88
N ASP A 216 4.87 -16.05 7.41
CA ASP A 216 4.98 -16.53 6.04
C ASP A 216 4.55 -15.43 5.05
N GLU A 217 3.45 -14.71 5.31
CA GLU A 217 2.97 -13.59 4.47
C GLU A 217 3.95 -12.41 4.45
N LEU A 218 4.64 -12.11 5.56
CA LEU A 218 5.75 -11.14 5.56
C LEU A 218 6.96 -11.64 4.77
N SER A 219 7.30 -12.92 4.89
CA SER A 219 8.41 -13.53 4.16
C SER A 219 8.15 -13.72 2.66
N ILE A 220 6.88 -13.74 2.22
CA ILE A 220 6.46 -13.91 0.82
C ILE A 220 6.79 -12.67 -0.04
N THR A 221 7.08 -11.52 0.58
CA THR A 221 7.58 -10.32 -0.10
C THR A 221 8.94 -10.51 -0.79
N GLU A 222 9.65 -11.65 -0.57
CA GLU A 222 10.82 -12.05 -1.35
C GLU A 222 10.53 -12.36 -2.84
N ARG A 223 9.26 -12.41 -3.25
CA ARG A 223 8.88 -12.09 -4.63
C ARG A 223 8.34 -10.68 -4.60
N ALA A 224 9.06 -9.73 -5.18
CA ALA A 224 8.63 -8.33 -5.31
C ALA A 224 7.24 -8.23 -5.97
N VAL A 225 6.20 -8.25 -5.14
CA VAL A 225 4.82 -7.90 -5.45
C VAL A 225 4.74 -6.42 -5.14
N SER A 226 4.31 -5.60 -6.10
CA SER A 226 4.14 -4.17 -5.84
C SER A 226 2.98 -3.95 -4.86
N ALA A 227 2.92 -2.79 -4.20
CA ALA A 227 1.79 -2.44 -3.33
C ALA A 227 0.44 -2.63 -4.05
N ALA A 228 0.36 -2.21 -5.32
CA ALA A 228 -0.82 -2.39 -6.17
C ALA A 228 -1.18 -3.86 -6.37
N ASP A 229 -0.21 -4.73 -6.68
CA ASP A 229 -0.45 -6.16 -6.85
C ASP A 229 -0.90 -6.81 -5.53
N LEU A 230 -0.34 -6.38 -4.39
CA LEU A 230 -0.73 -6.89 -3.07
C LEU A 230 -2.15 -6.43 -2.70
N ILE A 231 -2.53 -5.19 -3.00
CA ILE A 231 -3.90 -4.70 -2.82
C ILE A 231 -4.88 -5.60 -3.57
N GLU A 232 -4.61 -5.89 -4.85
CA GLU A 232 -5.48 -6.76 -5.67
C GLU A 232 -5.58 -8.19 -5.09
N GLU A 233 -4.47 -8.75 -4.60
CA GLU A 233 -4.46 -10.07 -3.94
C GLU A 233 -5.32 -10.08 -2.67
N LEU A 234 -5.15 -9.07 -1.81
CA LEU A 234 -5.91 -8.95 -0.56
C LEU A 234 -7.39 -8.68 -0.82
N PHE A 235 -7.72 -7.91 -1.86
CA PHE A 235 -9.11 -7.66 -2.27
C PHE A 235 -9.77 -8.95 -2.74
N ALA A 236 -9.08 -9.75 -3.53
CA ALA A 236 -9.57 -11.06 -3.94
C ALA A 236 -9.76 -12.01 -2.72
N GLU A 237 -8.85 -11.98 -1.74
CA GLU A 237 -9.01 -12.73 -0.48
C GLU A 237 -10.23 -12.27 0.32
N ALA A 238 -10.47 -10.95 0.35
CA ALA A 238 -11.60 -10.34 1.04
C ALA A 238 -12.94 -10.51 0.29
N GLY A 239 -12.94 -10.94 -0.97
CA GLY A 239 -14.13 -10.95 -1.84
C GLY A 239 -14.58 -9.54 -2.25
N LEU A 240 -13.63 -8.61 -2.38
CA LEU A 240 -13.83 -7.22 -2.80
C LEU A 240 -13.50 -7.00 -4.29
N ASP A 241 -13.12 -8.05 -5.02
CA ASP A 241 -12.86 -8.04 -6.46
C ASP A 241 -14.09 -7.63 -7.30
N ASP A 242 -15.29 -7.83 -6.74
CA ASP A 242 -16.58 -7.47 -7.33
C ASP A 242 -17.02 -6.01 -7.08
N ILE A 243 -16.26 -5.17 -6.36
CA ILE A 243 -16.45 -3.70 -6.39
C ILE A 243 -15.81 -3.13 -7.68
N ASP A 244 -16.08 -3.80 -8.79
CA ASP A 244 -16.17 -3.18 -10.10
C ASP A 244 -17.58 -2.60 -10.13
N VAL A 245 -17.71 -1.26 -10.12
CA VAL A 245 -19.00 -0.64 -10.43
C VAL A 245 -19.30 -1.05 -11.86
N THR A 246 -19.95 -2.21 -12.03
CA THR A 246 -20.36 -2.71 -13.34
C THR A 246 -21.05 -1.54 -14.00
N VAL A 247 -20.41 -1.07 -15.08
CA VAL A 247 -20.83 0.03 -15.93
C VAL A 247 -22.35 0.12 -15.86
N ASN A 248 -22.89 1.27 -15.44
CA ASN A 248 -24.32 1.52 -15.58
C ASN A 248 -24.63 1.48 -17.09
N ILE A 249 -24.89 0.28 -17.61
CA ILE A 249 -25.33 0.03 -18.96
C ILE A 249 -26.75 0.60 -18.97
N PRO A 250 -27.00 1.74 -19.65
CA PRO A 250 -28.34 2.30 -19.71
C PRO A 250 -29.31 1.21 -20.16
N ALA A 251 -30.48 1.11 -19.50
CA ALA A 251 -31.49 0.11 -19.82
C ALA A 251 -31.72 0.03 -21.35
N GLY A 252 -31.36 -1.11 -21.96
CA GLY A 252 -31.43 -1.33 -23.40
C GLY A 252 -30.12 -1.71 -24.11
N LEU A 253 -29.00 -1.82 -23.38
CA LEU A 253 -27.68 -2.18 -23.93
C LEU A 253 -27.10 -3.52 -23.41
N GLU A 254 -27.85 -4.27 -22.60
CA GLU A 254 -27.51 -5.66 -22.23
C GLU A 254 -27.30 -6.51 -23.50
N GLY A 255 -26.08 -7.00 -23.70
CA GLY A 255 -25.72 -7.85 -24.84
C GLY A 255 -25.42 -7.13 -26.17
N LYS A 256 -25.15 -5.81 -26.17
CA LYS A 256 -24.72 -5.08 -27.38
C LYS A 256 -23.31 -4.53 -27.21
N SER A 257 -22.38 -5.02 -28.05
CA SER A 257 -21.00 -4.53 -28.09
C SER A 257 -20.96 -3.02 -28.42
N PRO A 258 -20.07 -2.24 -27.79
CA PRO A 258 -20.03 -0.79 -27.94
C PRO A 258 -19.41 -0.40 -29.29
N HIS A 259 -20.16 -0.48 -30.38
CA HIS A 259 -19.95 0.38 -31.56
C HIS A 259 -21.18 0.40 -32.45
N GLY A 260 -22.03 1.39 -32.21
CA GLY A 260 -22.98 1.87 -33.22
C GLY A 260 -22.36 3.05 -33.96
N LEU A 261 -21.33 2.84 -34.77
CA LEU A 261 -20.96 3.76 -35.86
C LEU A 261 -20.50 2.95 -37.10
N ASP A 262 -21.49 2.73 -37.95
CA ASP A 262 -21.49 2.65 -39.42
C ASP A 262 -20.68 1.56 -40.18
N GLU A 263 -21.43 0.52 -40.57
CA GLU A 263 -21.45 -0.34 -41.77
C GLU A 263 -20.22 -0.65 -42.66
N HIS A 264 -19.01 -0.12 -42.51
CA HIS A 264 -17.88 -0.48 -43.41
C HIS A 264 -16.56 -0.69 -42.67
N LEU A 265 -16.36 -1.90 -42.10
CA LEU A 265 -15.00 -2.39 -41.80
C LEU A 265 -14.65 -3.54 -42.76
N PRO A 266 -13.49 -3.48 -43.44
CA PRO A 266 -13.07 -4.52 -44.37
C PRO A 266 -12.83 -5.85 -43.65
N SER A 267 -13.11 -6.95 -44.34
CA SER A 267 -12.87 -8.31 -43.85
C SER A 267 -11.38 -8.49 -43.48
N GLY A 268 -11.08 -8.65 -42.19
CA GLY A 268 -9.71 -8.93 -41.73
C GLY A 268 -9.43 -8.72 -40.24
N TRP A 269 -10.31 -8.10 -39.47
CA TRP A 269 -10.07 -7.87 -38.03
C TRP A 269 -10.78 -8.93 -37.19
N PHE A 270 -9.97 -9.78 -36.56
CA PHE A 270 -10.28 -11.00 -35.82
C PHE A 270 -10.62 -12.25 -36.66
N LYS A 271 -9.57 -12.92 -37.15
CA LYS A 271 -9.51 -14.38 -37.07
C LYS A 271 -8.44 -14.80 -36.07
N LEU A 272 -8.92 -15.53 -35.06
CA LEU A 272 -8.21 -16.41 -34.15
C LEU A 272 -7.38 -17.46 -34.90
N ASP A 273 -6.43 -18.04 -34.18
CA ASP A 273 -5.68 -19.26 -34.52
C ASP A 273 -6.52 -20.34 -35.22
N SER A 274 -5.98 -20.88 -36.32
CA SER A 274 -5.68 -22.31 -36.52
C SER A 274 -5.71 -22.70 -38.01
N SER A 275 -4.56 -23.20 -38.46
CA SER A 275 -4.33 -24.26 -39.47
C SER A 275 -5.16 -24.33 -40.77
N ASP A 276 -4.38 -24.52 -41.84
CA ASP A 276 -4.65 -25.31 -43.04
C ASP A 276 -5.35 -24.67 -44.26
N ASP A 277 -4.61 -24.85 -45.36
CA ASP A 277 -5.02 -25.15 -46.73
C ASP A 277 -5.49 -24.04 -47.69
N ASN A 278 -4.54 -23.78 -48.60
CA ASN A 278 -4.63 -23.88 -50.06
C ASN A 278 -5.20 -22.75 -50.93
N ASP A 279 -4.34 -22.44 -51.90
CA ASP A 279 -4.61 -22.22 -53.33
C ASP A 279 -4.93 -20.82 -53.87
N ALA A 280 -3.99 -20.41 -54.73
CA ALA A 280 -4.14 -19.90 -56.09
C ALA A 280 -4.44 -18.41 -56.30
N GLU A 281 -3.48 -17.68 -56.90
CA GLU A 281 -3.49 -17.13 -58.29
C GLU A 281 -4.34 -15.83 -58.34
N GLU A 282 -4.07 -14.72 -59.02
CA GLU A 282 -3.23 -14.25 -60.13
C GLU A 282 -3.37 -12.70 -59.99
N ASP A 283 -2.30 -11.90 -60.03
CA ASP A 283 -1.78 -11.23 -61.24
C ASP A 283 -2.33 -9.80 -61.51
N THR A 284 -1.40 -8.99 -62.04
CA THR A 284 -1.52 -7.68 -62.71
C THR A 284 -1.58 -6.44 -61.82
N ASP A 285 -0.47 -5.71 -61.65
CA ASP A 285 0.20 -4.78 -62.59
C ASP A 285 -0.54 -3.43 -62.75
N LEU A 286 0.17 -2.34 -62.45
CA LEU A 286 0.49 -1.18 -63.32
C LEU A 286 0.66 0.10 -62.46
N VAL A 287 1.90 0.62 -62.33
CA VAL A 287 2.50 1.78 -63.05
C VAL A 287 1.97 3.12 -62.50
N ASP A 288 2.73 4.03 -61.87
CA ASP A 288 4.02 4.73 -62.13
C ASP A 288 3.73 6.24 -62.21
N GLU A 289 4.78 7.01 -61.99
CA GLU A 289 5.04 8.42 -62.26
C GLU A 289 4.73 9.40 -61.11
N SER A 290 5.77 9.91 -60.42
CA SER A 290 6.62 11.07 -60.78
C SER A 290 5.87 12.39 -60.52
N ASP A 291 6.39 13.52 -60.07
CA ASP A 291 7.69 14.06 -59.68
C ASP A 291 7.35 15.51 -59.18
N ASN A 292 8.35 16.22 -58.66
CA ASN A 292 8.50 17.69 -58.68
C ASN A 292 8.42 18.44 -57.33
N THR A 293 9.60 18.54 -56.69
CA THR A 293 10.40 19.74 -56.32
C THR A 293 9.72 21.15 -56.37
N VAL A 294 10.07 22.22 -55.63
CA VAL A 294 11.21 22.66 -54.78
C VAL A 294 10.80 23.90 -53.93
N GLU A 295 11.61 24.27 -52.91
CA GLU A 295 11.83 25.61 -52.25
C GLU A 295 10.65 26.24 -51.47
N ASP A 296 10.77 27.05 -50.41
CA ASP A 296 11.80 27.50 -49.44
C ASP A 296 11.04 28.52 -48.57
N SER A 297 11.05 28.39 -47.24
CA SER A 297 11.22 29.55 -46.35
C SER A 297 11.50 29.11 -44.92
N THR A 298 12.57 29.69 -44.40
CA THR A 298 13.19 29.55 -43.10
C THR A 298 12.40 30.22 -41.97
N VAL A 299 12.29 29.55 -40.81
CA VAL A 299 12.38 30.20 -39.48
C VAL A 299 13.16 29.24 -38.55
N LEU A 300 14.27 29.75 -38.04
CA LEU A 300 15.20 29.13 -37.11
C LEU A 300 14.82 29.48 -35.66
N SER A 301 14.86 28.47 -34.78
CA SER A 301 15.43 28.53 -33.42
C SER A 301 15.63 27.09 -32.93
N ASP A 302 16.80 26.49 -33.14
CA ASP A 302 17.97 26.45 -32.22
C ASP A 302 17.70 25.55 -30.99
N THR A 303 17.87 24.23 -31.12
CA THR A 303 19.06 23.40 -30.77
C THR A 303 19.63 23.55 -29.35
N THR A 304 19.25 22.58 -28.51
CA THR A 304 20.08 21.76 -27.60
C THR A 304 21.45 22.30 -27.16
N THR A 305 21.64 22.40 -25.85
CA THR A 305 22.91 22.03 -25.20
C THR A 305 22.62 21.34 -23.87
N ASP A 306 22.79 20.00 -23.91
CA ASP A 306 23.04 19.12 -22.78
C ASP A 306 24.31 19.53 -22.03
N ALA A 307 24.28 19.45 -20.71
CA ALA A 307 25.44 19.08 -19.90
C ALA A 307 25.00 18.48 -18.55
N ASP A 308 25.32 17.20 -18.40
CA ASP A 308 25.74 16.52 -17.17
C ASP A 308 24.69 16.13 -16.10
N ILE A 309 24.02 14.99 -16.33
CA ILE A 309 23.80 14.03 -15.24
C ILE A 309 24.46 12.70 -15.63
N VAL A 310 25.53 12.39 -14.89
CA VAL A 310 26.30 11.17 -14.98
C VAL A 310 25.42 9.98 -14.59
N GLY A 311 25.12 9.12 -15.56
CA GLY A 311 24.56 7.80 -15.32
C GLY A 311 25.61 6.89 -14.67
N ILE A 312 25.34 6.42 -13.46
CA ILE A 312 25.98 5.23 -12.91
C ILE A 312 25.07 4.05 -13.27
N ASN A 313 25.48 3.31 -14.30
CA ASN A 313 25.03 1.95 -14.52
C ASN A 313 25.58 1.07 -13.39
N VAL A 314 24.71 0.62 -12.47
CA VAL A 314 25.04 -0.50 -11.60
C VAL A 314 24.59 -1.77 -12.31
N THR A 315 25.52 -2.39 -13.04
CA THR A 315 25.36 -3.78 -13.49
C THR A 315 25.43 -4.68 -12.27
N ALA A 316 24.29 -5.29 -11.91
CA ALA A 316 24.23 -6.41 -10.98
C ALA A 316 25.12 -7.54 -11.52
N THR A 317 26.21 -7.84 -10.80
CA THR A 317 26.98 -9.07 -10.99
C THR A 317 26.67 -9.99 -9.83
N THR A 318 25.74 -10.90 -10.07
CA THR A 318 25.47 -12.03 -9.20
C THR A 318 26.59 -13.06 -9.40
N ASP A 319 27.52 -13.16 -8.46
CA ASP A 319 28.40 -14.33 -8.35
C ASP A 319 28.06 -15.09 -7.06
N TYR A 320 27.18 -16.09 -7.23
CA TYR A 320 26.98 -17.18 -6.30
C TYR A 320 28.28 -18.01 -6.26
N LEU A 321 28.98 -18.04 -5.12
CA LEU A 321 29.96 -19.08 -4.84
C LEU A 321 29.47 -19.95 -3.69
N LEU A 322 29.01 -21.12 -4.12
CA LEU A 322 28.60 -22.28 -3.36
C LEU A 322 29.85 -23.15 -3.05
N ILE A 323 29.85 -23.74 -1.84
CA ILE A 323 30.57 -24.95 -1.40
C ILE A 323 32.03 -24.78 -0.92
N ALA A 324 32.25 -24.95 0.39
CA ALA A 324 32.74 -26.19 1.02
C ALA A 324 32.79 -26.08 2.56
#